data_AF-A0ABD3U229-F1
#
_entry.id   AF-A0ABD3U229-F1
#
_cell.length_a   1.000
_cell.length_b   1.000
_cell.length_c   1.000
_cell.angle_alpha   90.00
_cell.angle_beta   90.00
_cell.angle_gamma   90.00
#
_symmetry.space_group_name_H-M   'P 1'
#
loop_
_entity.id
_entity.type
_entity.pdbx_description
1 polymer ?
#
loop_
_entity_poly.entity_id
_entity_poly.type
_entity_poly.pdbx_seq_one_letter_code
_entity_poly.pdbx_strand_id
1 'polypeptide(L)'
;MSQQRSFSVVDGMPMAPTSVVTKNKTRRFSCPPVNAVEMSVNIKRAPLTQVAFDELHLKSEQESTSWKEKLKSQCFCSKHRLWKIMTAYFPIIKVMRYYKFRDNLLNDFLSGVTIGILHIPQALAFGQLTSVKVEGGLYTSVWPVLLYVFFGTSAHVSMGTSAVISIVTAAVVDREADTFKLNNMHLLNSTGNGTNSVVWESISEFMDFKEGVSMNISFFTGIILLAMGLARLGFITAYLSDSFFSAFTSGAGVHIAISQLPAMLGLKIPRFGGNYKIFKTCAAIFGSITEVNVAALLIGVISGIIILFVKDCINERFKSKLVIPIPIELFIVVGTTLVSYLGSMKQTFNLDIVEYIPQTIPPPQLPNMVGVENYIVDCFVMAILVFANTIAMAKICAKTPQLRA
;
A
#
# COMPACT_ATOMS: atom_id res chain seq x y z
N MET A 1 -42.66 -9.61 49.01
CA MET A 1 -43.92 -8.83 48.94
C MET A 1 -44.85 -9.59 48.01
N SER A 2 -45.78 -10.32 48.61
CA SER A 2 -46.75 -11.21 47.99
C SER A 2 -47.91 -10.42 47.37
N GLN A 3 -48.38 -10.78 46.17
CA GLN A 3 -49.83 -10.93 45.94
C GLN A 3 -50.16 -11.63 44.61
N GLN A 4 -50.92 -12.71 44.75
CA GLN A 4 -51.81 -13.31 43.76
C GLN A 4 -52.89 -12.33 43.30
N ARG A 5 -53.47 -12.58 42.11
CA ARG A 5 -54.91 -12.77 41.82
C ARG A 5 -55.13 -12.69 40.29
N SER A 6 -55.44 -13.79 39.62
CA SER A 6 -56.74 -14.47 39.46
C SER A 6 -57.68 -13.81 38.43
N PHE A 7 -58.05 -14.63 37.44
CA PHE A 7 -59.08 -14.52 36.41
C PHE A 7 -60.41 -13.89 36.85
N SER A 8 -61.10 -13.18 35.92
CA SER A 8 -62.44 -13.59 35.43
C SER A 8 -63.06 -12.62 34.39
N VAL A 9 -63.41 -13.23 33.25
CA VAL A 9 -64.51 -13.00 32.27
C VAL A 9 -65.59 -11.95 32.59
N VAL A 10 -65.96 -11.13 31.60
CA VAL A 10 -67.35 -10.65 31.37
C VAL A 10 -67.61 -10.54 29.86
N ASP A 11 -68.61 -11.30 29.38
CA ASP A 11 -69.27 -11.17 28.08
C ASP A 11 -70.21 -9.95 28.03
N GLY A 12 -70.36 -9.33 26.87
CA GLY A 12 -71.37 -8.30 26.63
C GLY A 12 -71.42 -7.80 25.18
N MET A 13 -72.27 -8.42 24.37
CA MET A 13 -72.85 -7.84 23.13
C MET A 13 -74.14 -7.07 23.48
N PRO A 14 -74.77 -6.34 22.55
CA PRO A 14 -74.29 -5.29 21.62
C PRO A 14 -75.00 -3.94 21.94
N MET A 15 -74.70 -2.83 21.26
CA MET A 15 -75.65 -1.73 20.96
C MET A 15 -75.01 -0.68 20.02
N ALA A 16 -75.58 -0.55 18.83
CA ALA A 16 -75.55 0.68 18.02
C ALA A 16 -76.77 1.57 18.44
N PRO A 17 -76.97 2.85 18.03
CA PRO A 17 -76.46 3.50 16.80
C PRO A 17 -76.14 5.01 16.88
N THR A 18 -75.87 5.59 15.70
CA THR A 18 -75.90 7.03 15.31
C THR A 18 -74.62 7.84 15.63
N SER A 19 -74.06 8.70 14.76
CA SER A 19 -74.68 9.57 13.75
C SER A 19 -73.65 10.22 12.77
N VAL A 20 -74.17 10.64 11.61
CA VAL A 20 -73.80 11.83 10.77
C VAL A 20 -72.52 11.85 9.89
N VAL A 21 -72.74 11.55 8.60
CA VAL A 21 -72.42 12.31 7.36
C VAL A 21 -71.35 13.44 7.40
N THR A 22 -70.35 13.36 6.50
CA THR A 22 -70.10 14.38 5.46
C THR A 22 -69.12 13.89 4.38
N LYS A 23 -69.45 14.23 3.13
CA LYS A 23 -68.73 13.90 1.88
C LYS A 23 -67.47 14.75 1.75
N ASN A 24 -66.37 14.18 1.20
CA ASN A 24 -65.75 14.78 0.02
C ASN A 24 -64.75 13.87 -0.73
N LYS A 25 -64.86 13.94 -2.06
CA LYS A 25 -64.06 13.27 -3.09
C LYS A 25 -62.60 13.75 -3.07
N THR A 26 -61.64 12.83 -3.22
CA THR A 26 -60.60 12.87 -4.28
C THR A 26 -59.80 11.58 -4.29
N ARG A 27 -59.73 10.94 -5.46
CA ARG A 27 -59.03 9.68 -5.73
C ARG A 27 -57.51 9.89 -5.64
N ARG A 28 -56.84 9.23 -4.70
CA ARG A 28 -55.46 8.77 -4.85
C ARG A 28 -55.52 7.26 -5.05
N PHE A 29 -54.89 6.76 -6.11
CA PHE A 29 -54.68 5.32 -6.31
C PHE A 29 -53.69 4.85 -5.24
N SER A 30 -54.22 4.43 -4.09
CA SER A 30 -53.48 3.66 -3.08
C SER A 30 -53.43 2.20 -3.53
N CYS A 31 -52.24 1.60 -3.50
CA CYS A 31 -52.02 0.18 -3.71
C CYS A 31 -53.01 -0.66 -2.88
N PRO A 32 -53.47 -1.83 -3.36
CA PRO A 32 -54.31 -2.70 -2.56
C PRO A 32 -53.57 -3.06 -1.26
N PRO A 33 -54.26 -3.11 -0.10
CA PRO A 33 -53.63 -3.56 1.12
C PRO A 33 -53.15 -4.99 0.90
N VAL A 34 -51.85 -5.21 1.02
CA VAL A 34 -51.30 -6.56 1.20
C VAL A 34 -51.97 -7.07 2.47
N ASN A 35 -52.85 -8.06 2.35
CA ASN A 35 -53.31 -8.84 3.49
C ASN A 35 -52.05 -9.42 4.14
N ALA A 36 -51.55 -8.75 5.18
CA ALA A 36 -50.59 -9.31 6.08
C ALA A 36 -51.30 -10.49 6.73
N VAL A 37 -51.13 -11.68 6.16
CA VAL A 37 -51.42 -12.91 6.89
C VAL A 37 -50.44 -12.88 8.04
N GLU A 38 -50.92 -12.44 9.20
CA GLU A 38 -50.24 -12.70 10.47
C GLU A 38 -50.09 -14.21 10.57
N MET A 39 -48.94 -14.71 10.13
CA MET A 39 -48.54 -16.08 10.41
C MET A 39 -48.38 -16.16 11.92
N SER A 40 -49.44 -16.60 12.60
CA SER A 40 -49.39 -16.95 14.00
C SER A 40 -48.46 -18.16 14.13
N VAL A 41 -47.24 -17.91 14.59
CA VAL A 41 -46.24 -18.95 14.82
C VAL A 41 -46.60 -19.65 16.14
N ASN A 42 -47.32 -20.78 16.03
CA ASN A 42 -47.75 -21.58 17.18
C ASN A 42 -46.64 -22.56 17.58
N ILE A 43 -45.81 -22.18 18.56
CA ILE A 43 -44.75 -23.05 19.08
C ILE A 43 -45.22 -23.67 20.39
N LYS A 44 -45.56 -24.95 20.36
CA LYS A 44 -45.79 -25.77 21.56
C LYS A 44 -44.52 -26.53 21.92
N ARG A 45 -43.76 -26.01 22.89
CA ARG A 45 -42.62 -26.71 23.51
C ARG A 45 -42.58 -26.45 25.01
N ALA A 46 -42.08 -27.40 25.77
CA ALA A 46 -41.84 -27.20 27.20
C ALA A 46 -40.76 -26.12 27.42
N PRO A 47 -40.90 -25.23 28.42
CA PRO A 47 -39.84 -24.29 28.76
C PRO A 47 -38.63 -25.08 29.29
N LEU A 48 -37.49 -24.93 28.63
CA LEU A 48 -36.23 -25.55 29.02
C LEU A 48 -35.28 -24.47 29.53
N THR A 49 -34.60 -24.75 30.65
CA THR A 49 -33.43 -23.97 31.07
C THR A 49 -32.24 -24.33 30.16
N GLN A 50 -31.24 -23.44 30.04
CA GLN A 50 -30.05 -23.72 29.23
C GLN A 50 -29.39 -25.04 29.64
N VAL A 51 -29.31 -25.31 30.95
CA VAL A 51 -28.76 -26.55 31.50
C VAL A 51 -29.55 -27.78 31.05
N ALA A 52 -30.89 -27.73 31.09
CA ALA A 52 -31.73 -28.83 30.65
C ALA A 52 -31.69 -29.04 29.13
N PHE A 53 -31.53 -27.96 28.35
CA PHE A 53 -31.36 -28.03 26.90
C PHE A 53 -30.02 -28.70 26.53
N ASP A 54 -28.94 -28.29 27.19
CA ASP A 54 -27.60 -28.83 26.99
C ASP A 54 -27.52 -30.29 27.43
N GLU A 55 -28.20 -30.68 28.50
CA GLU A 55 -28.24 -32.08 28.93
C GLU A 55 -29.01 -32.99 27.95
N LEU A 56 -30.06 -32.46 27.31
CA LEU A 56 -30.85 -33.18 26.31
C LEU A 56 -30.18 -33.28 24.92
N HIS A 57 -29.40 -32.27 24.52
CA HIS A 57 -28.91 -32.16 23.12
C HIS A 57 -27.38 -32.15 22.96
N LEU A 58 -26.62 -31.83 24.01
CA LEU A 58 -25.16 -31.67 23.96
C LEU A 58 -24.40 -32.81 24.66
N LYS A 59 -25.09 -33.78 25.27
CA LYS A 59 -24.47 -34.96 25.91
C LYS A 59 -24.08 -36.02 24.86
N SER A 60 -23.34 -35.61 23.84
CA SER A 60 -22.60 -36.49 22.94
C SER A 60 -21.13 -36.47 23.39
N GLU A 61 -20.70 -37.58 24.01
CA GLU A 61 -19.30 -37.98 24.27
C GLU A 61 -18.32 -36.87 24.70
N GLN A 62 -18.31 -36.54 25.99
CA GLN A 62 -17.09 -36.07 26.65
C GLN A 62 -16.38 -37.25 27.31
N GLU A 63 -15.74 -38.10 26.50
CA GLU A 63 -14.61 -38.89 27.01
C GLU A 63 -13.46 -37.94 27.30
N SER A 64 -13.10 -37.81 28.58
CA SER A 64 -11.96 -37.00 29.01
C SER A 64 -10.65 -37.66 28.59
N THR A 65 -10.22 -37.40 27.35
CA THR A 65 -8.88 -37.82 26.91
C THR A 65 -7.81 -37.10 27.75
N SER A 66 -6.90 -37.91 28.28
CA SER A 66 -5.82 -37.49 29.18
C SER A 66 -4.92 -36.43 28.53
N TRP A 67 -4.48 -35.43 29.29
CA TRP A 67 -3.61 -34.36 28.80
C TRP A 67 -2.32 -34.88 28.13
N LYS A 68 -1.84 -36.05 28.55
CA LYS A 68 -0.68 -36.72 27.97
C LYS A 68 -0.97 -37.29 26.57
N GLU A 69 -2.20 -37.71 26.30
CA GLU A 69 -2.65 -38.17 24.98
C GLU A 69 -2.93 -36.99 24.02
N LYS A 70 -3.39 -35.85 24.54
CA LYS A 70 -3.51 -34.60 23.78
C LYS A 70 -2.15 -34.06 23.31
N LEU A 71 -1.12 -34.15 24.14
CA LEU A 71 0.25 -33.77 23.76
C LEU A 71 0.86 -34.77 22.76
N LYS A 72 0.66 -36.08 22.97
CA LYS A 72 1.19 -37.11 22.07
C LYS A 72 0.51 -37.12 20.70
N SER A 73 -0.78 -36.77 20.62
CA SER A 73 -1.53 -36.63 19.36
C SER A 73 -1.25 -35.31 18.63
N GLN A 74 -0.88 -34.24 19.34
CA GLN A 74 -0.44 -32.99 18.70
C GLN A 74 0.95 -33.07 18.08
N CYS A 75 1.81 -33.98 18.56
CA CYS A 75 3.17 -34.20 18.05
C CYS A 75 3.29 -35.21 16.90
N PHE A 76 2.19 -35.74 16.34
CA PHE A 76 2.26 -36.47 15.07
C PHE A 76 2.33 -35.48 13.90
N CYS A 77 3.55 -35.23 13.41
CA CYS A 77 3.78 -34.67 12.09
C CYS A 77 3.33 -35.68 11.01
N SER A 78 2.02 -35.84 10.85
CA SER A 78 1.46 -36.47 9.67
C SER A 78 1.89 -35.66 8.45
N LYS A 79 2.37 -36.34 7.39
CA LYS A 79 2.69 -35.74 6.08
C LYS A 79 1.59 -34.78 5.61
N HIS A 80 0.34 -35.08 5.95
CA HIS A 80 -0.82 -34.26 5.58
C HIS A 80 -0.88 -32.92 6.33
N ARG A 81 -0.50 -32.87 7.61
CA ARG A 81 -0.45 -31.63 8.40
C ARG A 81 0.72 -30.74 7.97
N LEU A 82 1.88 -31.33 7.69
CA LEU A 82 3.02 -30.63 7.11
C LEU A 82 2.64 -30.02 5.74
N TRP A 83 2.00 -30.81 4.89
CA TRP A 83 1.55 -30.35 3.57
C TRP A 83 0.50 -29.24 3.65
N LYS A 84 -0.41 -29.28 4.63
CA LYS A 84 -1.37 -28.20 4.90
C LYS A 84 -0.70 -26.91 5.39
N ILE A 85 0.34 -27.04 6.22
CA ILE A 85 1.14 -25.89 6.68
C ILE A 85 1.95 -25.31 5.51
N MET A 86 2.61 -26.14 4.70
CA MET A 86 3.37 -25.68 3.55
C MET A 86 2.49 -24.99 2.50
N THR A 87 1.30 -25.51 2.21
CA THR A 87 0.35 -24.87 1.29
C THR A 87 -0.26 -23.58 1.85
N ALA A 88 -0.20 -23.36 3.17
CA ALA A 88 -0.60 -22.10 3.80
C ALA A 88 0.51 -21.03 3.74
N TYR A 89 1.78 -21.42 3.92
CA TYR A 89 2.92 -20.48 3.88
C TYR A 89 3.46 -20.20 2.47
N PHE A 90 3.27 -21.13 1.52
CA PHE A 90 3.64 -20.97 0.11
C PHE A 90 2.37 -21.03 -0.77
N PRO A 91 1.63 -19.91 -0.88
CA PRO A 91 0.39 -19.86 -1.66
C PRO A 91 0.60 -20.19 -3.14
N ILE A 92 1.82 -20.03 -3.67
CA ILE A 92 2.19 -20.38 -5.05
C ILE A 92 1.78 -21.81 -5.44
N ILE A 93 1.88 -22.76 -4.51
CA ILE A 93 1.50 -24.16 -4.75
C ILE A 93 0.00 -24.27 -5.03
N LYS A 94 -0.81 -23.49 -4.31
CA LYS A 94 -2.25 -23.44 -4.50
C LYS A 94 -2.59 -22.74 -5.82
N VAL A 95 -1.97 -21.60 -6.10
CA VAL A 95 -2.18 -20.86 -7.35
C VAL A 95 -1.87 -21.74 -8.55
N MET A 96 -0.70 -22.36 -8.58
CA MET A 96 -0.25 -23.20 -9.71
C MET A 96 -1.15 -24.42 -9.93
N ARG A 97 -1.70 -25.04 -8.87
CA ARG A 97 -2.60 -26.20 -8.99
C ARG A 97 -3.95 -25.86 -9.60
N TYR A 98 -4.50 -24.68 -9.32
CA TYR A 98 -5.81 -24.26 -9.82
C TYR A 98 -5.71 -23.34 -11.05
N TYR A 99 -4.51 -23.10 -11.57
CA TYR A 99 -4.28 -22.20 -12.69
C TYR A 99 -4.71 -22.80 -14.02
N LYS A 100 -5.59 -22.09 -14.74
CA LYS A 100 -6.04 -22.47 -16.10
C LYS A 100 -5.03 -21.95 -17.13
N PHE A 101 -4.01 -22.74 -17.43
CA PHE A 101 -2.93 -22.36 -18.34
C PHE A 101 -3.40 -21.91 -19.73
N ARG A 102 -4.44 -22.53 -20.30
CA ARG A 102 -4.89 -22.22 -21.67
C ARG A 102 -5.54 -20.84 -21.80
N ASP A 103 -6.26 -20.40 -20.78
CA ASP A 103 -7.08 -19.18 -20.86
C ASP A 103 -6.34 -17.96 -20.29
N ASN A 104 -5.54 -18.16 -19.24
CA ASN A 104 -4.98 -17.04 -18.48
C ASN A 104 -3.51 -16.73 -18.79
N LEU A 105 -2.73 -17.69 -19.32
CA LEU A 105 -1.29 -17.51 -19.51
C LEU A 105 -0.94 -16.31 -20.39
N LEU A 106 -1.65 -16.12 -21.50
CA LEU A 106 -1.41 -14.97 -22.39
C LEU A 106 -1.80 -13.65 -21.73
N ASN A 107 -2.93 -13.61 -21.02
CA ASN A 107 -3.41 -12.41 -20.36
C ASN A 107 -2.49 -11.98 -19.21
N ASP A 108 -2.04 -12.95 -18.39
CA ASP A 108 -1.12 -12.69 -17.28
C ASP A 108 0.28 -12.33 -17.78
N PHE A 109 0.75 -12.95 -18.86
CA PHE A 109 2.02 -12.57 -19.49
C PHE A 109 1.98 -11.15 -20.03
N LEU A 110 0.95 -10.80 -20.80
CA LEU A 110 0.78 -9.45 -21.35
C LEU A 110 0.64 -8.41 -20.23
N SER A 111 -0.16 -8.69 -19.20
CA SER A 111 -0.31 -7.85 -18.01
C SER A 111 1.03 -7.67 -17.28
N GLY A 112 1.80 -8.74 -17.09
CA GLY A 112 3.11 -8.70 -16.46
C GLY A 112 4.12 -7.87 -17.23
N VAL A 113 4.15 -8.00 -18.57
CA VAL A 113 5.00 -7.16 -19.44
C VAL A 113 4.60 -5.69 -19.31
N THR A 114 3.30 -5.37 -19.33
CA THR A 114 2.81 -4.00 -19.17
C THR A 114 3.18 -3.40 -17.81
N ILE A 115 2.96 -4.13 -16.71
CA ILE A 115 3.31 -3.67 -15.36
C ILE A 115 4.83 -3.51 -15.23
N GLY A 116 5.62 -4.44 -15.79
CA GLY A 116 7.08 -4.35 -15.81
C GLY A 116 7.58 -3.10 -16.52
N ILE A 117 7.00 -2.79 -17.69
CA ILE A 117 7.29 -1.55 -18.43
C ILE A 117 6.94 -0.31 -17.61
N LEU A 118 5.81 -0.30 -16.90
CA LEU A 118 5.39 0.82 -16.06
C LEU A 118 6.28 1.00 -14.83
N HIS A 119 6.81 -0.10 -14.27
CA HIS A 119 7.69 -0.06 -13.11
C HIS A 119 9.03 0.63 -13.39
N ILE A 120 9.61 0.52 -14.59
CA ILE A 120 10.93 1.09 -14.91
C ILE A 120 11.02 2.60 -14.63
N PRO A 121 10.18 3.47 -15.24
CA PRO A 121 10.25 4.91 -14.99
C PRO A 121 9.84 5.27 -13.54
N GLN A 122 8.91 4.53 -12.95
CA GLN A 122 8.50 4.73 -11.55
C GLN A 122 9.63 4.44 -10.56
N ALA A 123 10.35 3.34 -10.80
CA ALA A 123 11.50 2.91 -10.01
C ALA A 123 12.62 3.95 -10.01
N LEU A 124 12.95 4.50 -11.19
CA LEU A 124 13.94 5.56 -11.32
C LEU A 124 13.52 6.83 -10.58
N ALA A 125 12.27 7.27 -10.77
CA ALA A 125 11.75 8.46 -10.09
C ALA A 125 11.73 8.31 -8.56
N PHE A 126 11.31 7.16 -8.05
CA PHE A 126 11.28 6.90 -6.61
C PHE A 126 12.67 6.62 -6.02
N GLY A 127 13.58 6.03 -6.78
CA GLY A 127 15.00 5.92 -6.42
C GLY A 127 15.62 7.29 -6.17
N GLN A 128 15.39 8.26 -7.06
CA GLN A 128 15.84 9.64 -6.88
C GLN A 128 15.28 10.31 -5.60
N LEU A 129 14.10 9.88 -5.14
CA LEU A 129 13.51 10.38 -3.89
C LEU A 129 14.18 9.84 -2.64
N THR A 130 14.80 8.65 -2.68
CA THR A 130 15.40 7.99 -1.52
C THR A 130 16.72 8.59 -1.04
N SER A 131 17.20 9.69 -1.65
CA SER A 131 18.48 10.35 -1.34
C SER A 131 19.75 9.51 -1.55
N VAL A 132 19.59 8.26 -2.02
CA VAL A 132 20.66 7.37 -2.46
C VAL A 132 20.78 7.39 -3.99
N LYS A 133 21.70 6.58 -4.54
CA LYS A 133 21.86 6.45 -5.98
C LYS A 133 20.59 5.87 -6.63
N VAL A 134 20.31 6.30 -7.87
CA VAL A 134 19.02 6.07 -8.54
C VAL A 134 18.80 4.59 -8.87
N GLU A 135 19.87 3.83 -9.11
CA GLU A 135 19.87 2.39 -9.34
C GLU A 135 19.22 1.58 -8.21
N GLY A 136 19.27 2.08 -6.97
CA GLY A 136 18.58 1.45 -5.83
C GLY A 136 17.08 1.30 -6.05
N GLY A 137 16.46 2.24 -6.79
CA GLY A 137 15.05 2.16 -7.18
C GLY A 137 14.75 0.99 -8.12
N LEU A 138 15.67 0.71 -9.05
CA LEU A 138 15.55 -0.43 -9.97
C LEU A 138 15.68 -1.76 -9.21
N TYR A 139 16.66 -1.88 -8.31
CA TYR A 139 16.85 -3.10 -7.52
C TYR A 139 15.65 -3.41 -6.61
N THR A 140 15.08 -2.38 -5.98
CA THR A 140 13.89 -2.49 -5.12
C THR A 140 12.60 -2.78 -5.90
N SER A 141 12.62 -2.66 -7.22
CA SER A 141 11.47 -3.04 -8.08
C SER A 141 11.56 -4.47 -8.60
N VAL A 142 12.74 -5.11 -8.57
CA VAL A 142 12.94 -6.48 -9.05
C VAL A 142 12.85 -7.50 -7.91
N TRP A 143 13.66 -7.34 -6.87
CA TRP A 143 13.78 -8.37 -5.82
C TRP A 143 12.50 -8.59 -5.00
N PRO A 144 11.77 -7.55 -4.57
CA PRO A 144 10.51 -7.74 -3.84
C PRO A 144 9.42 -8.42 -4.68
N VAL A 145 9.34 -8.14 -5.98
CA VAL A 145 8.40 -8.82 -6.90
C VAL A 145 8.70 -10.32 -6.94
N LEU A 146 9.98 -10.68 -7.14
CA LEU A 146 10.40 -12.07 -7.19
C LEU A 146 10.09 -12.81 -5.89
N LEU A 147 10.33 -12.18 -4.74
CA LEU A 147 9.96 -12.76 -3.44
C LEU A 147 8.44 -12.88 -3.28
N TYR A 148 7.68 -11.90 -3.75
CA TYR A 148 6.22 -11.91 -3.68
C TYR A 148 5.59 -13.04 -4.51
N VAL A 149 6.22 -13.51 -5.59
CA VAL A 149 5.73 -14.68 -6.34
C VAL A 149 5.62 -15.93 -5.45
N PHE A 150 6.54 -16.11 -4.50
CA PHE A 150 6.56 -17.30 -3.63
C PHE A 150 5.65 -17.16 -2.41
N PHE A 151 5.64 -15.98 -1.79
CA PHE A 151 4.97 -15.73 -0.50
C PHE A 151 3.65 -14.94 -0.63
N GLY A 152 3.34 -14.42 -1.82
CA GLY A 152 2.19 -13.56 -2.07
C GLY A 152 0.87 -14.31 -1.96
N THR A 153 -0.07 -13.74 -1.22
CA THR A 153 -1.41 -14.30 -1.03
C THR A 153 -2.44 -13.78 -2.03
N SER A 154 -2.18 -12.63 -2.68
CA SER A 154 -3.05 -12.05 -3.68
C SER A 154 -2.41 -12.17 -5.06
N ALA A 155 -3.12 -12.76 -6.02
CA ALA A 155 -2.61 -12.98 -7.38
C ALA A 155 -2.52 -11.70 -8.22
N HIS A 156 -3.27 -10.65 -7.84
CA HIS A 156 -3.38 -9.42 -8.63
C HIS A 156 -2.54 -8.26 -8.08
N VAL A 157 -1.96 -8.41 -6.88
CA VAL A 157 -1.11 -7.38 -6.28
C VAL A 157 0.32 -7.57 -6.77
N SER A 158 0.90 -6.52 -7.32
CA SER A 158 2.34 -6.46 -7.60
C SER A 158 3.01 -5.58 -6.54
N MET A 159 4.07 -6.09 -5.91
CA MET A 159 4.86 -5.32 -4.94
C MET A 159 5.95 -4.56 -5.70
N GLY A 160 6.13 -3.28 -5.41
CA GLY A 160 7.16 -2.48 -6.07
C GLY A 160 7.63 -1.34 -5.19
N THR A 161 8.31 -0.39 -5.82
CA THR A 161 8.68 0.87 -5.17
C THR A 161 7.44 1.69 -4.82
N SER A 162 7.49 2.40 -3.69
CA SER A 162 6.41 3.27 -3.24
C SER A 162 6.97 4.65 -2.91
N ALA A 163 6.33 5.69 -3.45
CA ALA A 163 6.71 7.08 -3.19
C ALA A 163 6.70 7.43 -1.70
N VAL A 164 5.72 6.91 -0.95
CA VAL A 164 5.58 7.19 0.49
C VAL A 164 6.73 6.59 1.28
N ILE A 165 7.04 5.31 1.02
CA ILE A 165 8.16 4.60 1.63
C ILE A 165 9.47 5.31 1.27
N SER A 166 9.60 5.77 0.02
CA SER A 166 10.81 6.44 -0.48
C SER A 166 11.08 7.76 0.25
N ILE A 167 10.04 8.58 0.44
CA ILE A 167 10.18 9.88 1.13
C ILE A 167 10.51 9.70 2.62
N VAL A 168 9.92 8.71 3.29
CA VAL A 168 10.23 8.46 4.71
C VAL A 168 11.63 7.87 4.87
N THR A 169 12.04 6.96 3.98
CA THR A 169 13.42 6.45 3.93
C THR A 169 14.41 7.60 3.73
N ALA A 170 14.13 8.52 2.79
CA ALA A 170 14.96 9.68 2.55
C ALA A 170 15.09 10.59 3.78
N ALA A 171 14.02 10.77 4.55
CA ALA A 171 14.06 11.60 5.76
C ALA A 171 15.01 11.02 6.83
N VAL A 172 15.07 9.70 6.98
CA VAL A 172 16.01 9.04 7.89
C VAL A 172 17.42 9.11 7.33
N VAL A 173 17.61 8.77 6.05
CA VAL A 173 18.91 8.82 5.37
C VAL A 173 19.51 10.22 5.40
N ASP A 174 18.73 11.26 5.11
CA ASP A 174 19.20 12.66 5.14
C ASP A 174 19.61 13.09 6.55
N ARG A 175 18.87 12.67 7.59
CA ARG A 175 19.22 12.97 8.99
C ARG A 175 20.55 12.35 9.40
N GLU A 176 20.77 11.07 9.09
CA GLU A 176 22.04 10.40 9.39
C GLU A 176 23.18 10.93 8.51
N ALA A 177 22.88 11.31 7.27
CA ALA A 177 23.83 11.95 6.38
C ALA A 177 24.32 13.29 6.92
N ASP A 178 23.46 14.10 7.53
CA ASP A 178 23.88 15.36 8.15
C ASP A 178 24.81 15.12 9.35
N THR A 179 24.55 14.12 10.18
CA THR A 179 25.47 13.69 11.25
C THR A 179 26.82 13.24 10.68
N PHE A 180 26.81 12.50 9.58
CA PHE A 180 28.04 12.06 8.89
C PHE A 180 28.84 13.25 8.35
N LYS A 181 28.20 14.25 7.74
CA LYS A 181 28.86 15.46 7.24
C LYS A 181 29.58 16.22 8.36
N LEU A 182 28.96 16.32 9.53
CA LEU A 182 29.55 17.01 10.68
C LEU A 182 30.80 16.29 11.20
N ASN A 183 30.78 14.95 11.24
CA ASN A 183 31.91 14.15 11.72
C ASN A 183 33.06 14.05 10.69
N ASN A 184 32.75 14.14 9.39
CA ASN A 184 33.70 13.89 8.31
C ASN A 184 33.98 15.14 7.46
N MET A 185 33.94 16.33 8.05
CA MET A 185 34.27 17.60 7.36
C MET A 185 35.65 17.57 6.68
N HIS A 186 36.59 16.77 7.22
CA HIS A 186 37.94 16.59 6.65
C HIS A 186 37.95 16.02 5.22
N LEU A 187 36.91 15.29 4.81
CA LEU A 187 36.80 14.73 3.46
C LEU A 187 36.68 15.82 2.40
N LEU A 188 36.04 16.95 2.71
CA LEU A 188 35.95 18.10 1.79
C LEU A 188 37.31 18.77 1.56
N ASN A 189 38.16 18.78 2.59
CA ASN A 189 39.47 19.42 2.53
C ASN A 189 40.48 18.58 1.74
N SER A 190 40.31 17.26 1.71
CA SER A 190 41.24 16.32 1.06
C SER A 190 41.11 16.29 -0.46
N THR A 191 39.97 16.70 -1.00
CA THR A 191 39.68 16.78 -2.45
C THR A 191 39.94 18.16 -3.04
N GLY A 192 40.32 19.14 -2.20
CA GLY A 192 40.46 20.54 -2.60
C GLY A 192 41.86 20.87 -3.14
N ASN A 193 42.04 20.83 -4.46
CA ASN A 193 42.95 21.79 -5.10
C ASN A 193 42.12 23.06 -5.29
N GLY A 194 42.40 24.09 -4.50
CA GLY A 194 41.51 25.22 -4.25
C GLY A 194 40.98 25.90 -5.51
N THR A 195 39.65 25.94 -5.64
CA THR A 195 38.79 27.03 -6.19
C THR A 195 37.37 26.56 -6.46
N ASN A 196 37.09 25.25 -6.50
CA ASN A 196 35.74 24.72 -6.70
C ASN A 196 35.16 24.23 -5.37
N SER A 197 33.96 24.69 -5.01
CA SER A 197 33.20 24.15 -3.89
C SER A 197 32.95 22.65 -4.12
N VAL A 198 33.66 21.81 -3.37
CA VAL A 198 33.42 20.36 -3.41
C VAL A 198 32.02 20.10 -2.86
N VAL A 199 31.18 19.50 -3.69
CA VAL A 199 29.79 19.15 -3.35
C VAL A 199 29.79 17.75 -2.74
N TRP A 200 29.13 17.53 -1.61
CA TRP A 200 29.11 16.24 -0.91
C TRP A 200 28.66 15.08 -1.79
N GLU A 201 27.71 15.35 -2.70
CA GLU A 201 27.19 14.40 -3.67
C GLU A 201 28.25 13.88 -4.66
N SER A 202 29.40 14.55 -4.79
CA SER A 202 30.55 14.09 -5.60
C SER A 202 31.47 13.12 -4.86
N ILE A 203 31.30 12.93 -3.56
CA ILE A 203 32.12 12.06 -2.72
C ILE A 203 31.51 10.65 -2.71
N SER A 204 32.22 9.66 -3.25
CA SER A 204 31.75 8.27 -3.31
C SER A 204 31.46 7.69 -1.92
N GLU A 205 32.35 7.92 -0.95
CA GLU A 205 32.18 7.44 0.44
C GLU A 205 30.88 7.96 1.10
N PHE A 206 30.47 9.19 0.77
CA PHE A 206 29.23 9.77 1.30
C PHE A 206 27.99 9.08 0.72
N MET A 207 28.00 8.79 -0.58
CA MET A 207 26.90 8.09 -1.23
C MET A 207 26.84 6.62 -0.80
N ASP A 208 27.99 5.96 -0.63
CA ASP A 208 28.07 4.59 -0.12
C ASP A 208 27.58 4.50 1.34
N PHE A 209 27.87 5.50 2.17
CA PHE A 209 27.31 5.60 3.53
C PHE A 209 25.77 5.67 3.50
N LYS A 210 25.19 6.54 2.65
CA LYS A 210 23.73 6.63 2.51
C LYS A 210 23.10 5.32 2.07
N GLU A 211 23.74 4.60 1.14
CA GLU A 211 23.29 3.27 0.72
C GLU A 211 23.34 2.25 1.85
N GLY A 212 24.41 2.27 2.66
CA GLY A 212 24.51 1.45 3.85
C GLY A 212 23.38 1.69 4.86
N VAL A 213 23.02 2.95 5.11
CA VAL A 213 21.88 3.31 5.96
C VAL A 213 20.55 2.80 5.38
N SER A 214 20.33 2.96 4.07
CA SER A 214 19.14 2.45 3.38
C SER A 214 19.02 0.93 3.44
N MET A 215 20.14 0.21 3.29
CA MET A 215 20.19 -1.25 3.47
C MET A 215 19.84 -1.66 4.91
N ASN A 216 20.39 -0.97 5.93
CA ASN A 216 20.05 -1.23 7.33
C ASN A 216 18.55 -1.03 7.60
N ILE A 217 17.99 0.10 7.17
CA ILE A 217 16.56 0.39 7.33
C ILE A 217 15.73 -0.73 6.70
N SER A 218 16.06 -1.13 5.47
CA SER A 218 15.34 -2.19 4.76
C SER A 218 15.44 -3.54 5.47
N PHE A 219 16.63 -3.90 5.96
CA PHE A 219 16.88 -5.16 6.66
C PHE A 219 16.12 -5.24 7.99
N PHE A 220 16.25 -4.24 8.86
CA PHE A 220 15.56 -4.22 10.15
C PHE A 220 14.05 -4.06 10.01
N THR A 221 13.57 -3.25 9.06
CA THR A 221 12.15 -3.16 8.74
C THR A 221 11.60 -4.53 8.32
N GLY A 222 12.35 -5.30 7.52
CA GLY A 222 12.01 -6.67 7.13
C GLY A 222 11.94 -7.63 8.33
N ILE A 223 12.90 -7.57 9.25
CA ILE A 223 12.88 -8.37 10.48
C ILE A 223 11.66 -8.04 11.34
N ILE A 224 11.35 -6.75 11.51
CA ILE A 224 10.19 -6.30 12.28
C ILE A 224 8.89 -6.77 11.62
N LEU A 225 8.76 -6.65 10.29
CA LEU A 225 7.61 -7.16 9.54
C LEU A 225 7.44 -8.68 9.72
N LEU A 226 8.54 -9.44 9.70
CA LEU A 226 8.53 -10.88 9.93
C LEU A 226 8.09 -11.19 11.37
N ALA A 227 8.65 -10.49 12.36
CA ALA A 227 8.26 -10.63 13.76
C ALA A 227 6.77 -10.29 13.97
N MET A 228 6.28 -9.23 13.33
CA MET A 228 4.86 -8.87 13.37
C MET A 228 3.96 -9.92 12.72
N GLY A 229 4.41 -10.52 11.61
CA GLY A 229 3.74 -11.63 10.95
C GLY A 229 3.68 -12.88 11.82
N LEU A 230 4.78 -13.24 12.49
CA LEU A 230 4.84 -14.36 13.44
C LEU A 230 3.93 -14.13 14.66
N ALA A 231 3.90 -12.89 15.18
CA ALA A 231 2.98 -12.48 16.23
C ALA A 231 1.51 -12.39 15.76
N ARG A 232 1.23 -12.63 14.48
CA ARG A 232 -0.09 -12.55 13.85
C ARG A 232 -0.79 -11.21 14.06
N LEU A 233 -0.02 -10.11 14.03
CA LEU A 233 -0.54 -8.74 14.12
C LEU A 233 -1.38 -8.31 12.90
N GLY A 234 -1.62 -9.22 11.96
CA GLY A 234 -2.59 -9.06 10.87
C GLY A 234 -4.01 -8.73 11.33
N PHE A 235 -4.39 -9.04 12.58
CA PHE A 235 -5.71 -8.67 13.12
C PHE A 235 -5.91 -7.15 13.17
N ILE A 236 -4.84 -6.35 13.27
CA ILE A 236 -4.90 -4.88 13.33
C ILE A 236 -5.59 -4.31 12.08
N THR A 237 -5.48 -5.01 10.94
CA THR A 237 -6.13 -4.61 9.68
C THR A 237 -7.66 -4.55 9.74
N ALA A 238 -8.27 -5.27 10.67
CA ALA A 238 -9.71 -5.26 10.90
C ALA A 238 -10.18 -3.96 11.58
N TYR A 239 -9.28 -3.30 12.33
CA TYR A 239 -9.58 -2.06 13.04
C TYR A 239 -9.27 -0.80 12.23
N LEU A 240 -8.56 -0.92 11.10
CA LEU A 240 -8.28 0.21 10.21
C LEU A 240 -9.49 0.50 9.32
N SER A 241 -10.11 1.66 9.55
CA SER A 241 -11.26 2.14 8.79
C SER A 241 -10.87 2.52 7.35
N ASP A 242 -11.85 2.50 6.45
CA ASP A 242 -11.65 2.98 5.08
C ASP A 242 -11.30 4.48 5.05
N SER A 243 -11.85 5.27 5.99
CA SER A 243 -11.53 6.69 6.16
C SER A 243 -10.07 6.92 6.51
N PHE A 244 -9.45 6.05 7.33
CA PHE A 244 -8.02 6.13 7.63
C PHE A 244 -7.19 5.95 6.37
N PHE A 245 -7.47 4.92 5.56
CA PHE A 245 -6.74 4.68 4.33
C PHE A 245 -6.91 5.81 3.32
N SER A 246 -8.13 6.37 3.18
CA SER A 246 -8.39 7.50 2.29
C SER A 246 -7.67 8.79 2.73
N ALA A 247 -7.64 9.08 4.04
CA ALA A 247 -6.90 10.22 4.58
C ALA A 247 -5.38 10.04 4.41
N PHE A 248 -4.87 8.82 4.66
CA PHE A 248 -3.47 8.47 4.48
C PHE A 248 -3.03 8.65 3.02
N THR A 249 -3.77 8.09 2.05
CA THR A 249 -3.41 8.20 0.62
C THR A 249 -3.52 9.65 0.11
N SER A 250 -4.54 10.41 0.55
CA SER A 250 -4.68 11.83 0.19
C SER A 250 -3.53 12.68 0.75
N GLY A 251 -3.22 12.53 2.04
CA GLY A 251 -2.11 13.25 2.68
C GLY A 251 -0.75 12.89 2.09
N ALA A 252 -0.52 11.60 1.83
CA ALA A 252 0.65 11.13 1.11
C ALA A 252 0.76 11.74 -0.30
N GLY A 253 -0.34 11.80 -1.05
CA GLY A 253 -0.38 12.40 -2.39
C GLY A 253 0.04 13.87 -2.39
N VAL A 254 -0.51 14.67 -1.46
CA VAL A 254 -0.12 16.08 -1.28
C VAL A 254 1.36 16.19 -0.92
N HIS A 255 1.84 15.35 0.00
CA HIS A 255 3.24 15.34 0.41
C HIS A 255 4.20 15.00 -0.73
N ILE A 256 3.86 14.00 -1.55
CA ILE A 256 4.62 13.60 -2.74
C ILE A 256 4.67 14.75 -3.74
N ALA A 257 3.52 15.37 -4.03
CA ALA A 257 3.42 16.47 -4.98
C ALA A 257 4.34 17.64 -4.58
N ILE A 258 4.28 18.08 -3.33
CA ILE A 258 5.14 19.17 -2.82
C ILE A 258 6.62 18.77 -2.87
N SER A 259 6.94 17.50 -2.58
CA SER A 259 8.33 17.01 -2.61
C SER A 259 8.91 16.92 -4.04
N GLN A 260 8.08 16.81 -5.08
CA GLN A 260 8.53 16.81 -6.48
C GLN A 260 8.67 18.21 -7.08
N LEU A 261 8.00 19.23 -6.52
CA LEU A 261 8.02 20.59 -7.07
C LEU A 261 9.44 21.14 -7.27
N PRO A 262 10.40 21.00 -6.33
CA PRO A 262 11.77 21.46 -6.55
C PRO A 262 12.42 20.88 -7.81
N ALA A 263 12.25 19.57 -8.03
CA ALA A 263 12.79 18.89 -9.21
C ALA A 263 12.10 19.34 -10.50
N MET A 264 10.78 19.52 -10.48
CA MET A 264 10.02 20.02 -11.63
C MET A 264 10.37 21.47 -12.01
N LEU A 265 10.69 22.30 -11.02
CA LEU A 265 11.16 23.69 -11.21
C LEU A 265 12.67 23.77 -11.55
N GLY A 266 13.40 22.66 -11.48
CA GLY A 266 14.85 22.62 -11.68
C GLY A 266 15.65 23.32 -10.58
N LEU A 267 15.10 23.45 -9.37
CA LEU A 267 15.72 24.14 -8.24
C LEU A 267 16.57 23.19 -7.39
N LYS A 268 17.79 23.62 -7.04
CA LYS A 268 18.69 22.90 -6.12
C LYS A 268 18.44 23.33 -4.68
N ILE A 269 17.35 22.85 -4.10
CA ILE A 269 16.95 23.21 -2.73
C ILE A 269 17.55 22.20 -1.74
N PRO A 270 18.14 22.64 -0.60
CA PRO A 270 18.59 21.72 0.44
C PRO A 270 17.41 20.90 0.98
N ARG A 271 17.63 19.61 1.19
CA ARG A 271 16.60 18.73 1.76
C ARG A 271 16.45 19.04 3.25
N PHE A 272 15.27 19.52 3.66
CA PHE A 272 14.98 19.79 5.07
C PHE A 272 14.63 18.52 5.83
N GLY A 273 15.24 18.35 7.01
CA GLY A 273 14.87 17.34 8.00
C GLY A 273 13.89 17.86 9.06
N GLY A 274 13.29 16.91 9.80
CA GLY A 274 12.51 17.16 11.01
C GLY A 274 11.07 17.63 10.79
N ASN A 275 10.46 18.11 11.87
CA ASN A 275 9.06 18.54 11.88
C ASN A 275 8.82 19.69 10.88
N TYR A 276 7.61 19.72 10.32
CA TYR A 276 7.16 20.73 9.36
C TYR A 276 7.99 20.79 8.06
N LYS A 277 8.64 19.68 7.66
CA LYS A 277 9.41 19.56 6.40
C LYS A 277 8.67 20.14 5.19
N ILE A 278 7.39 19.81 5.04
CA ILE A 278 6.54 20.31 3.94
C ILE A 278 6.53 21.83 3.88
N PHE A 279 6.29 22.48 5.02
CA PHE A 279 6.22 23.95 5.09
C PHE A 279 7.58 24.60 4.84
N LYS A 280 8.66 23.99 5.34
CA LYS A 280 10.03 24.45 5.07
C LYS A 280 10.37 24.36 3.58
N THR A 281 10.02 23.25 2.94
CA THR A 281 10.19 23.06 1.48
C THR A 281 9.39 24.10 0.70
N CYS A 282 8.12 24.33 1.05
CA CYS A 282 7.30 25.37 0.41
C CYS A 282 7.94 26.76 0.57
N ALA A 283 8.36 27.13 1.77
CA ALA A 283 9.01 28.43 2.01
C ALA A 283 10.30 28.59 1.19
N ALA A 284 11.11 27.54 1.06
CA ALA A 284 12.33 27.56 0.26
C ALA A 284 12.05 27.66 -1.25
N ILE A 285 10.98 27.02 -1.74
CA ILE A 285 10.53 27.17 -3.13
C ILE A 285 10.15 28.62 -3.41
N PHE A 286 9.35 29.24 -2.53
CA PHE A 286 8.97 30.66 -2.70
C PHE A 286 10.18 31.60 -2.60
N GLY A 287 11.15 31.30 -1.73
CA GLY A 287 12.38 32.07 -1.62
C GLY A 287 13.29 31.98 -2.85
N SER A 288 13.27 30.84 -3.56
CA SER A 288 14.15 30.56 -4.71
C SER A 288 13.42 30.66 -6.06
N ILE A 289 12.24 31.29 -6.10
CA ILE A 289 11.40 31.35 -7.31
C ILE A 289 12.08 32.07 -8.48
N THR A 290 13.06 32.93 -8.19
CA THR A 290 13.86 33.64 -9.20
C THR A 290 14.90 32.75 -9.89
N GLU A 291 15.27 31.61 -9.29
CA GLU A 291 16.29 30.69 -9.83
C GLU A 291 15.67 29.54 -10.66
N VAL A 292 14.37 29.62 -10.95
CA VAL A 292 13.64 28.56 -11.67
C VAL A 292 14.21 28.34 -13.05
N ASN A 293 14.49 27.08 -13.37
CA ASN A 293 14.91 26.68 -14.70
C ASN A 293 13.67 26.52 -15.60
N VAL A 294 13.47 27.48 -16.51
CA VAL A 294 12.33 27.50 -17.43
C VAL A 294 12.29 26.25 -18.31
N ALA A 295 13.44 25.71 -18.72
CA ALA A 295 13.49 24.49 -19.53
C ALA A 295 12.99 23.28 -18.74
N ALA A 296 13.37 23.14 -17.45
CA ALA A 296 12.88 22.08 -16.57
C ALA A 296 11.35 22.16 -16.41
N LEU A 297 10.86 23.37 -16.14
CA LEU A 297 9.44 23.64 -15.97
C LEU A 297 8.63 23.27 -17.21
N LEU A 298 9.09 23.68 -18.40
CA LEU A 298 8.41 23.38 -19.65
C LEU A 298 8.40 21.87 -19.93
N ILE A 299 9.53 21.17 -19.76
CA ILE A 299 9.59 19.72 -19.93
C ILE A 299 8.64 19.02 -18.96
N GLY A 300 8.63 19.43 -17.69
CA GLY A 300 7.74 18.86 -16.67
C GLY A 300 6.26 19.08 -16.97
N VAL A 301 5.86 20.30 -17.31
CA VAL A 301 4.47 20.66 -17.63
C VAL A 301 4.00 19.97 -18.90
N ILE A 302 4.79 20.00 -19.98
CA ILE A 302 4.45 19.33 -21.24
C ILE A 302 4.31 17.83 -21.02
N SER A 303 5.26 17.20 -20.31
CA SER A 303 5.20 15.77 -19.98
C SER A 303 3.95 15.45 -19.16
N GLY A 304 3.64 16.26 -18.13
CA GLY A 304 2.45 16.08 -17.30
C GLY A 304 1.15 16.17 -18.11
N ILE A 305 1.03 17.18 -19.00
CA ILE A 305 -0.13 17.34 -19.89
C ILE A 305 -0.27 16.12 -20.81
N ILE A 306 0.81 15.64 -21.40
CA ILE A 306 0.78 14.45 -22.28
C ILE A 306 0.35 13.21 -21.49
N ILE A 307 0.88 12.99 -20.28
CA ILE A 307 0.48 11.85 -19.43
C ILE A 307 -1.01 11.89 -19.15
N LEU A 308 -1.53 13.04 -18.68
CA LEU A 308 -2.94 13.20 -18.35
C LEU A 308 -3.82 13.05 -19.59
N PHE A 309 -3.45 13.67 -20.71
CA PHE A 309 -4.19 13.55 -21.96
C PHE A 309 -4.28 12.11 -22.47
N VAL A 310 -3.16 11.38 -22.48
CA VAL A 310 -3.15 9.99 -22.97
C VAL A 310 -3.92 9.06 -22.03
N LYS A 311 -3.78 9.23 -20.71
CA LYS A 311 -4.50 8.40 -19.73
C LYS A 311 -6.01 8.69 -19.73
N ASP A 312 -6.38 9.95 -19.56
CA ASP A 312 -7.78 10.31 -19.31
C ASP A 312 -8.59 10.46 -20.60
N CYS A 313 -7.96 10.89 -21.71
CA CYS A 313 -8.67 11.08 -22.98
C CYS A 313 -8.52 9.88 -23.93
N ILE A 314 -7.33 9.30 -24.08
CA ILE A 314 -7.11 8.23 -25.07
C ILE A 314 -7.44 6.86 -24.48
N ASN A 315 -6.79 6.48 -23.38
CA ASN A 315 -6.95 5.14 -22.81
C ASN A 315 -8.40 4.90 -22.34
N GLU A 316 -9.06 5.87 -21.70
CA GLU A 316 -10.47 5.72 -21.32
C GLU A 316 -11.42 5.71 -22.52
N ARG A 317 -11.21 6.57 -23.54
CA ARG A 317 -12.07 6.62 -24.72
C ARG A 317 -11.95 5.37 -25.60
N PHE A 318 -10.75 4.79 -25.70
CA PHE A 318 -10.47 3.62 -26.53
C PHE A 318 -10.37 2.33 -25.71
N LYS A 319 -10.84 2.32 -24.46
CA LYS A 319 -10.82 1.16 -23.57
C LYS A 319 -11.47 -0.09 -24.16
N SER A 320 -12.46 0.07 -25.04
CA SER A 320 -13.13 -1.04 -25.72
C SER A 320 -12.30 -1.66 -26.85
N LYS A 321 -11.32 -0.92 -27.39
CA LYS A 321 -10.48 -1.34 -28.52
C LYS A 321 -9.04 -1.68 -28.11
N LEU A 322 -8.56 -1.10 -27.02
CA LEU A 322 -7.25 -1.36 -26.45
C LEU A 322 -7.33 -2.49 -25.42
N VAL A 323 -6.79 -3.65 -25.79
CA VAL A 323 -6.67 -4.81 -24.88
C VAL A 323 -5.71 -4.50 -23.71
N ILE A 324 -4.74 -3.62 -23.95
CA ILE A 324 -3.69 -3.25 -23.00
C ILE A 324 -3.59 -1.72 -22.94
N PRO A 325 -3.54 -1.10 -21.75
CA PRO A 325 -3.34 0.34 -21.64
C PRO A 325 -1.97 0.74 -22.18
N ILE A 326 -1.92 1.87 -22.89
CA ILE A 326 -0.67 2.37 -23.48
C ILE A 326 0.26 2.85 -22.36
N PRO A 327 1.50 2.34 -22.24
CA PRO A 327 2.47 2.75 -21.21
C PRO A 327 3.14 4.07 -21.59
N ILE A 328 2.38 5.17 -21.50
CA ILE A 328 2.83 6.51 -21.93
C ILE A 328 4.06 7.01 -21.16
N GLU A 329 4.22 6.60 -19.90
CA GLU A 329 5.34 6.97 -19.05
C GLU A 329 6.68 6.56 -19.67
N LEU A 330 6.76 5.35 -20.22
CA LEU A 330 7.99 4.88 -20.87
C LEU A 330 8.28 5.69 -22.13
N PHE A 331 7.26 5.91 -22.98
CA PHE A 331 7.44 6.68 -24.21
C PHE A 331 7.90 8.11 -23.93
N ILE A 332 7.39 8.74 -22.87
CA ILE A 332 7.82 10.06 -22.44
C ILE A 332 9.26 10.02 -21.94
N VAL A 333 9.65 9.04 -21.12
CA VAL A 333 11.05 8.92 -20.67
C VAL A 333 12.00 8.72 -21.85
N VAL A 334 11.67 7.85 -22.79
CA VAL A 334 12.48 7.64 -24.01
C VAL A 334 12.55 8.91 -24.85
N GLY A 335 11.41 9.56 -25.11
CA GLY A 335 11.33 10.76 -25.93
C GLY A 335 12.06 11.96 -25.29
N THR A 336 11.87 12.20 -24.00
CA THR A 336 12.57 13.26 -23.26
C THR A 336 14.07 13.01 -23.16
N THR A 337 14.49 11.76 -23.00
CA THR A 337 15.92 11.38 -23.04
C THR A 337 16.53 11.68 -24.42
N LEU A 338 15.83 11.32 -25.50
CA LEU A 338 16.28 11.59 -26.86
C LEU A 338 16.40 13.10 -27.14
N VAL A 339 15.38 13.88 -26.76
CA VAL A 339 15.40 15.34 -26.88
C VAL A 339 16.53 15.95 -26.03
N SER A 340 16.77 15.42 -24.84
CA SER A 340 17.83 15.87 -23.94
C SER A 340 19.22 15.62 -24.54
N TYR A 341 19.43 14.44 -25.12
CA TYR A 341 20.67 14.05 -25.79
C TYR A 341 20.93 14.89 -27.05
N LEU A 342 19.95 15.02 -27.95
CA LEU A 342 20.10 15.78 -29.18
C LEU A 342 20.23 17.29 -28.93
N GLY A 343 19.52 17.82 -27.93
CA GLY A 343 19.53 19.24 -27.57
C GLY A 343 20.69 19.65 -26.66
N SER A 344 21.55 18.71 -26.23
CA SER A 344 22.62 18.94 -25.25
C SER A 344 22.13 19.74 -24.02
N MET A 345 20.95 19.36 -23.51
CA MET A 345 20.18 20.16 -22.54
C MET A 345 20.94 20.44 -21.23
N LYS A 346 21.86 19.53 -20.83
CA LYS A 346 22.76 19.74 -19.68
C LYS A 346 23.68 20.94 -19.88
N GLN A 347 24.26 21.07 -21.07
CA GLN A 347 25.23 22.13 -21.37
C GLN A 347 24.53 23.46 -21.65
N THR A 348 23.43 23.43 -22.40
CA THR A 348 22.72 24.64 -22.85
C THR A 348 21.86 25.26 -21.76
N PHE A 349 21.18 24.44 -20.94
CA PHE A 349 20.19 24.91 -19.97
C PHE A 349 20.54 24.54 -18.51
N ASN A 350 21.73 23.99 -18.24
CA ASN A 350 22.16 23.57 -16.90
C ASN A 350 21.13 22.65 -16.19
N LEU A 351 20.50 21.77 -16.98
CA LEU A 351 19.54 20.80 -16.46
C LEU A 351 20.25 19.66 -15.75
N ASP A 352 19.72 19.29 -14.58
CA ASP A 352 20.18 18.10 -13.86
C ASP A 352 19.65 16.85 -14.58
N ILE A 353 20.55 15.94 -14.94
CA ILE A 353 20.23 14.74 -15.71
C ILE A 353 20.75 13.54 -14.93
N VAL A 354 19.94 12.48 -14.90
CA VAL A 354 20.36 11.17 -14.39
C VAL A 354 21.57 10.72 -15.20
N GLU A 355 22.72 10.61 -14.53
CA GLU A 355 23.98 10.24 -15.18
C GLU A 355 24.06 8.73 -15.42
N TYR A 356 25.28 8.21 -15.58
CA TYR A 356 25.52 6.80 -15.85
C TYR A 356 24.93 5.90 -14.75
N ILE A 357 24.07 4.96 -15.16
CA ILE A 357 23.54 3.91 -14.30
C ILE A 357 24.38 2.64 -14.51
N PRO A 358 24.98 2.07 -13.45
CA PRO A 358 25.77 0.86 -13.58
C PRO A 358 24.90 -0.32 -14.07
N GLN A 359 25.41 -1.07 -15.05
CA GLN A 359 24.71 -2.23 -15.61
C GLN A 359 24.92 -3.51 -14.79
N THR A 360 25.72 -3.46 -13.74
CA THR A 360 26.05 -4.60 -12.90
C THR A 360 25.07 -4.73 -11.74
N ILE A 361 24.62 -5.95 -11.47
CA ILE A 361 23.91 -6.26 -10.22
C ILE A 361 24.96 -6.31 -9.10
N PRO A 362 24.82 -5.52 -8.02
CA PRO A 362 25.77 -5.52 -6.93
C PRO A 362 25.77 -6.90 -6.25
N PRO A 363 26.94 -7.41 -5.82
CA PRO A 363 26.99 -8.65 -5.07
C PRO A 363 26.24 -8.50 -3.74
N PRO A 364 25.66 -9.58 -3.21
CA PRO A 364 25.01 -9.54 -1.90
C PRO A 364 26.05 -9.17 -0.83
N GLN A 365 25.81 -8.08 -0.12
CA GLN A 365 26.64 -7.61 0.97
C GLN A 365 25.82 -7.56 2.26
N LEU A 366 26.46 -7.89 3.37
CA LEU A 366 25.84 -7.73 4.69
C LEU A 366 25.89 -6.24 5.07
N PRO A 367 24.79 -5.67 5.56
CA PRO A 367 24.77 -4.26 5.91
C PRO A 367 25.60 -4.03 7.18
N ASN A 368 26.35 -2.93 7.20
CA ASN A 368 27.16 -2.58 8.36
C ASN A 368 26.25 -2.09 9.49
N MET A 369 26.25 -2.79 10.63
CA MET A 369 25.31 -2.57 11.74
C MET A 369 25.64 -1.35 12.61
N VAL A 370 26.68 -0.58 12.28
CA VAL A 370 27.10 0.60 13.06
C VAL A 370 26.06 1.72 12.94
N GLY A 371 25.64 2.26 14.09
CA GLY A 371 24.72 3.41 14.17
C GLY A 371 23.22 3.07 14.03
N VAL A 372 22.86 1.79 13.90
CA VAL A 372 21.45 1.35 13.76
C VAL A 372 20.59 1.76 14.97
N GLU A 373 21.18 1.83 16.16
CA GLU A 373 20.49 2.22 17.39
C GLU A 373 19.81 3.60 17.30
N ASN A 374 20.36 4.51 16.49
CA ASN A 374 19.84 5.87 16.32
C ASN A 374 18.51 5.93 15.55
N TYR A 375 18.25 4.94 14.69
CA TYR A 375 17.08 4.93 13.80
C TYR A 375 16.27 3.62 13.86
N ILE A 376 16.46 2.82 14.92
CA ILE A 376 15.68 1.59 15.12
C ILE A 376 14.19 1.86 15.31
N VAL A 377 13.85 2.98 15.96
CA VAL A 377 12.45 3.42 16.13
C VAL A 377 11.84 3.79 14.78
N ASP A 378 12.61 4.44 13.90
CA ASP A 378 12.17 4.76 12.55
C ASP A 378 11.91 3.49 11.73
N CYS A 379 12.72 2.43 11.91
CA CYS A 379 12.49 1.13 11.28
C CYS A 379 11.15 0.49 11.72
N PHE A 380 10.77 0.65 12.99
CA PHE A 380 9.46 0.18 13.48
C PHE A 380 8.29 0.95 12.86
N VAL A 381 8.42 2.28 12.77
CA VAL A 381 7.42 3.13 12.09
C VAL A 381 7.32 2.77 10.61
N MET A 382 8.46 2.53 9.96
CA MET A 382 8.54 2.08 8.58
C MET A 382 7.86 0.71 8.38
N ALA A 383 8.00 -0.23 9.31
CA ALA A 383 7.32 -1.52 9.23
C ALA A 383 5.79 -1.37 9.25
N ILE A 384 5.26 -0.53 10.15
CA ILE A 384 3.83 -0.21 10.19
C ILE A 384 3.37 0.46 8.89
N LEU A 385 4.18 1.39 8.37
CA LEU A 385 3.89 2.10 7.12
C LEU A 385 3.83 1.15 5.92
N VAL A 386 4.82 0.27 5.78
CA VAL A 386 4.89 -0.75 4.72
C VAL A 386 3.70 -1.70 4.80
N PHE A 387 3.38 -2.16 6.02
CA PHE A 387 2.21 -2.99 6.28
C PHE A 387 0.91 -2.29 5.86
N ALA A 388 0.68 -1.07 6.34
CA ALA A 388 -0.51 -0.28 6.01
C ALA A 388 -0.64 -0.04 4.49
N ASN A 389 0.45 0.32 3.81
CA ASN A 389 0.45 0.54 2.37
C ASN A 389 0.09 -0.74 1.58
N THR A 390 0.66 -1.88 1.98
CA THR A 390 0.41 -3.17 1.33
C THR A 390 -1.05 -3.60 1.50
N ILE A 391 -1.62 -3.41 2.68
CA ILE A 391 -3.02 -3.75 2.97
C ILE A 391 -3.98 -2.80 2.27
N ALA A 392 -3.65 -1.52 2.15
CA ALA A 392 -4.45 -0.58 1.38
C ALA A 392 -4.60 -1.06 -0.07
N MET A 393 -3.47 -1.42 -0.70
CA MET A 393 -3.48 -1.95 -2.07
C MET A 393 -4.25 -3.27 -2.18
N ALA A 394 -4.03 -4.20 -1.25
CA ALA A 394 -4.76 -5.46 -1.22
C ALA A 394 -6.28 -5.28 -1.04
N LYS A 395 -6.71 -4.34 -0.17
CA LYS A 395 -8.13 -4.01 0.03
C LYS A 395 -8.75 -3.39 -1.23
N ILE A 396 -8.01 -2.55 -1.96
CA ILE A 396 -8.46 -1.99 -3.24
C ILE A 396 -8.71 -3.12 -4.24
N CYS A 397 -7.76 -4.04 -4.40
CA CYS A 397 -7.93 -5.20 -5.28
C CYS A 397 -9.11 -6.10 -4.86
N ALA A 398 -9.31 -6.33 -3.55
CA ALA A 398 -10.38 -7.18 -3.04
C ALA A 398 -11.80 -6.56 -3.15
N LYS A 399 -11.89 -5.23 -3.25
CA LYS A 399 -13.16 -4.50 -3.44
C LYS A 399 -13.64 -4.53 -4.89
N THR A 400 -12.75 -4.68 -5.87
CA THR A 400 -13.11 -4.71 -7.29
C THR A 400 -13.89 -6.00 -7.62
N PRO A 401 -15.18 -5.93 -8.02
CA PRO A 401 -16.04 -7.11 -8.17
C PRO A 401 -15.54 -8.12 -9.21
N GLN A 402 -14.81 -7.64 -10.22
CA GLN A 402 -14.27 -8.46 -11.32
C GLN A 402 -13.16 -9.43 -10.88
N LEU A 403 -12.56 -9.23 -9.70
CA LEU A 403 -11.42 -10.02 -9.18
C LEU A 403 -11.82 -11.05 -8.11
N ARG A 404 -13.11 -11.22 -7.83
CA ARG A 404 -13.62 -12.22 -6.87
C ARG A 404 -13.95 -13.59 -7.49
N ALA A 405 -13.81 -13.72 -8.81
CA ALA A 405 -14.20 -14.91 -9.57
C ALA A 405 -13.16 -16.02 -9.53
#